data_AF-A0A021W0N7-F1
#
_entry.id   AF-A0A021W0N7-F1
#
_cell.length_a   1.000
_cell.length_b   1.000
_cell.length_c   1.000
_cell.angle_alpha   90.00
_cell.angle_beta   90.00
_cell.angle_gamma   90.00
#
_symmetry.space_group_name_H-M   'P 1'
#
loop_
_entity.id
_entity.type
_entity.pdbx_description
1 polymer ?
#
loop_
_entity_poly.entity_id
_entity_poly.type
_entity_poly.pdbx_seq_one_letter_code
_entity_poly.pdbx_strand_id
1 'polypeptide(L)'
;MSRSLETLLEEFAGTGDAALWAAYPDLDDAGQARSDEVACEQMSRRFAELAAAAGLVTSLVRGSDADEPLVDEHWWVQVDGVNVDWTARQFHNLEHPANPAHADLPCPLVWRGAEHPVVSFRRRVSIPTDRLAAPEDLTWPT
;
A
#
# COMPACT_ATOMS: atom_id res chain seq x y z
N MET A 1 -17.03 16.99 -12.79
CA MET A 1 -17.42 16.36 -11.51
C MET A 1 -16.13 15.89 -10.86
N SER A 2 -15.85 16.28 -9.62
CA SER A 2 -14.71 15.74 -8.86
C SER A 2 -15.05 14.29 -8.49
N ARG A 3 -14.12 13.35 -8.72
CA ARG A 3 -14.32 11.94 -8.34
C ARG A 3 -14.12 11.81 -6.83
N SER A 4 -14.89 10.94 -6.17
CA SER A 4 -14.69 10.64 -4.74
C SER A 4 -13.66 9.53 -4.54
N LEU A 5 -13.09 9.44 -3.33
CA LEU A 5 -12.22 8.32 -2.95
C LEU A 5 -12.94 6.96 -3.13
N GLU A 6 -14.22 6.88 -2.78
CA GLU A 6 -15.03 5.65 -2.93
C GLU A 6 -15.05 5.15 -4.38
N THR A 7 -15.31 6.03 -5.35
CA THR A 7 -15.28 5.67 -6.77
C THR A 7 -13.90 5.20 -7.23
N LEU A 8 -12.82 5.80 -6.70
CA LEU A 8 -11.47 5.37 -7.06
C LEU A 8 -11.11 4.01 -6.45
N LEU A 9 -11.58 3.72 -5.24
CA LEU A 9 -11.40 2.41 -4.61
C LEU A 9 -12.10 1.32 -5.44
N GLU A 10 -13.32 1.59 -5.92
CA GLU A 10 -14.05 0.68 -6.82
C GLU A 10 -13.35 0.49 -8.17
N GLU A 11 -12.91 1.58 -8.80
CA GLU A 11 -12.18 1.55 -10.07
C GLU A 11 -10.89 0.73 -9.96
N PHE A 12 -10.13 0.97 -8.88
CA PHE A 12 -8.86 0.29 -8.65
C PHE A 12 -9.04 -1.17 -8.22
N ALA A 13 -10.10 -1.49 -7.46
CA ALA A 13 -10.48 -2.87 -7.13
C ALA A 13 -10.74 -3.72 -8.38
N GLY A 14 -11.14 -3.10 -9.49
CA GLY A 14 -11.32 -3.77 -10.79
C GLY A 14 -10.03 -4.13 -11.53
N THR A 15 -8.85 -3.77 -10.99
CA THR A 15 -7.55 -4.09 -11.62
C THR A 15 -7.05 -5.49 -11.26
N GLY A 16 -6.21 -6.06 -12.13
CA GLY A 16 -5.60 -7.37 -11.87
C GLY A 16 -4.70 -7.40 -10.64
N ASP A 17 -3.98 -6.31 -10.34
CA ASP A 17 -3.11 -6.24 -9.17
C ASP A 17 -3.91 -6.11 -7.86
N ALA A 18 -5.04 -5.39 -7.87
CA ALA A 18 -5.93 -5.36 -6.70
C ALA A 18 -6.59 -6.72 -6.45
N ALA A 19 -6.99 -7.43 -7.50
CA ALA A 19 -7.51 -8.79 -7.39
C ALA A 19 -6.46 -9.77 -6.85
N LEU A 20 -5.19 -9.62 -7.26
CA LEU A 20 -4.06 -10.39 -6.73
C LEU A 20 -3.91 -10.18 -5.22
N TRP A 21 -3.84 -8.93 -4.76
CA TRP A 21 -3.69 -8.62 -3.34
C TRP A 21 -4.92 -9.01 -2.51
N ALA A 22 -6.11 -8.99 -3.09
CA ALA A 22 -7.34 -9.49 -2.46
C ALA A 22 -7.36 -11.03 -2.30
N ALA A 23 -6.55 -11.76 -3.06
CA ALA A 23 -6.37 -13.20 -2.93
C ALA A 23 -5.17 -13.59 -2.03
N TYR A 24 -4.28 -12.64 -1.74
CA TYR A 24 -3.13 -12.87 -0.86
C TYR A 24 -3.57 -13.30 0.56
N PRO A 25 -2.93 -14.30 1.19
CA PRO A 25 -1.72 -15.02 0.77
C PRO A 25 -1.98 -16.29 -0.06
N ASP A 26 -3.23 -16.59 -0.40
CA ASP A 26 -3.64 -17.82 -1.10
C ASP A 26 -3.40 -17.71 -2.61
N LEU A 27 -2.14 -17.47 -2.99
CA LEU A 27 -1.70 -17.34 -4.38
C LEU A 27 -1.05 -18.62 -4.90
N ASP A 28 -1.16 -18.85 -6.20
CA ASP A 28 -0.30 -19.81 -6.88
C ASP A 28 1.11 -19.23 -7.11
N ASP A 29 2.05 -20.04 -7.60
CA ASP A 29 3.44 -19.61 -7.81
C ASP A 29 3.55 -18.37 -8.73
N ALA A 30 2.67 -18.28 -9.75
CA ALA A 30 2.63 -17.15 -10.66
C ALA A 30 2.12 -15.88 -9.96
N GLY A 31 1.09 -16.01 -9.13
CA GLY A 31 0.56 -14.96 -8.29
C GLY A 31 1.60 -14.48 -7.27
N GLN A 32 2.31 -15.39 -6.61
CA GLN A 32 3.36 -15.03 -5.66
C GLN A 32 4.48 -14.23 -6.35
N ALA A 33 4.99 -14.73 -7.47
CA ALA A 33 6.01 -14.02 -8.26
C ALA A 33 5.51 -12.64 -8.71
N ARG A 34 4.24 -12.54 -9.13
CA ARG A 34 3.64 -11.26 -9.49
C ARG A 34 3.51 -10.33 -8.29
N SER A 35 3.16 -10.85 -7.10
CA SER A 35 3.01 -10.05 -5.88
C SER A 35 4.33 -9.40 -5.45
N ASP A 36 5.46 -10.08 -5.71
CA ASP A 36 6.80 -9.53 -5.49
C ASP A 36 7.10 -8.37 -6.46
N GLU A 37 6.62 -8.44 -7.71
CA GLU A 37 6.76 -7.34 -8.70
C GLU A 37 5.87 -6.13 -8.38
N VAL A 38 4.71 -6.37 -7.75
CA VAL A 38 3.73 -5.33 -7.38
C VAL A 38 3.60 -5.20 -5.87
N ALA A 39 4.76 -5.21 -5.21
CA ALA A 39 4.89 -5.02 -3.77
C ALA A 39 4.35 -3.66 -3.31
N CYS A 40 4.32 -3.45 -2.00
CA CYS A 40 3.68 -2.30 -1.35
C CYS A 40 4.02 -0.94 -1.97
N GLU A 41 5.28 -0.70 -2.38
CA GLU A 41 5.66 0.56 -3.02
C GLU A 41 4.97 0.74 -4.38
N GLN A 42 5.11 -0.22 -5.29
CA GLN A 42 4.57 -0.14 -6.65
C GLN A 42 3.04 -0.07 -6.62
N MET A 43 2.41 -0.86 -5.76
CA MET A 43 0.96 -0.87 -5.58
C MET A 43 0.44 0.49 -5.09
N SER A 44 1.13 1.06 -4.08
CA SER A 44 0.79 2.37 -3.53
C SER A 44 1.03 3.50 -4.52
N ARG A 45 2.11 3.46 -5.30
CA ARG A 45 2.37 4.44 -6.37
C ARG A 45 1.26 4.46 -7.41
N ARG A 46 0.85 3.30 -7.93
CA ARG A 46 -0.24 3.20 -8.92
C ARG A 46 -1.55 3.80 -8.40
N PHE A 47 -1.90 3.51 -7.14
CA PHE A 47 -3.11 4.09 -6.55
C PHE A 47 -2.97 5.60 -6.29
N ALA A 48 -1.79 6.05 -5.84
CA ALA A 48 -1.53 7.47 -5.63
C ALA A 48 -1.60 8.28 -6.93
N GLU A 49 -1.09 7.75 -8.03
CA GLU A 49 -1.18 8.35 -9.37
C GLU A 49 -2.64 8.46 -9.83
N LEU A 50 -3.44 7.40 -9.65
CA LEU A 50 -4.86 7.42 -9.96
C LEU A 50 -5.61 8.50 -9.15
N ALA A 51 -5.37 8.58 -7.84
CA ALA A 51 -5.98 9.57 -6.96
C ALA A 51 -5.57 11.00 -7.27
N ALA A 52 -4.28 11.23 -7.57
CA ALA A 52 -3.80 12.53 -7.98
C ALA A 52 -4.35 12.96 -9.35
N ALA A 53 -4.44 12.05 -10.32
CA ALA A 53 -5.05 12.31 -11.64
C ALA A 53 -6.55 12.65 -11.55
N ALA A 54 -7.23 12.14 -10.52
CA ALA A 54 -8.61 12.48 -10.20
C ALA A 54 -8.76 13.83 -9.47
N GLY A 55 -7.64 14.49 -9.12
CA GLY A 55 -7.60 15.79 -8.46
C GLY A 55 -7.70 15.75 -6.94
N LEU A 56 -7.44 14.60 -6.31
CA LEU A 56 -7.48 14.45 -4.85
C LEU A 56 -6.13 14.80 -4.21
N VAL A 57 -6.16 15.38 -2.99
CA VAL A 57 -4.93 15.68 -2.25
C VAL A 57 -4.34 14.36 -1.78
N THR A 58 -3.25 13.97 -2.43
CA THR A 58 -2.68 12.64 -2.29
C THR A 58 -1.23 12.71 -1.82
N SER A 59 -0.82 11.74 -1.01
CA SER A 59 0.57 11.53 -0.63
C SER A 59 0.87 10.05 -0.55
N LEU A 60 2.02 9.67 -1.08
CA LEU A 60 2.60 8.36 -0.86
C LEU A 60 3.28 8.36 0.51
N VAL A 61 2.98 7.40 1.37
CA VAL A 61 3.53 7.34 2.73
C VAL A 61 4.45 6.14 2.84
N ARG A 62 5.67 6.38 3.30
CA ARG A 62 6.64 5.35 3.67
C ARG A 62 6.73 5.26 5.19
N GLY A 63 6.39 4.10 5.74
CA GLY A 63 6.75 3.69 7.10
C GLY A 63 8.08 2.95 7.09
N SER A 64 8.95 3.24 8.05
CA SER A 64 10.21 2.53 8.24
C SER A 64 10.57 2.44 9.72
N ASP A 65 11.62 1.67 10.02
CA ASP A 65 12.05 1.37 11.39
C ASP A 65 10.89 0.75 12.20
N ALA A 66 10.31 -0.35 11.69
CA ALA A 66 9.22 -1.02 12.37
C ALA A 66 9.70 -1.64 13.69
N ASP A 67 8.78 -1.78 14.65
CA ASP A 67 9.05 -2.54 15.87
C ASP A 67 9.11 -4.07 15.59
N GLU A 68 8.49 -4.49 14.50
CA GLU A 68 8.39 -5.87 14.02
C GLU A 68 9.66 -6.29 13.25
N PRO A 69 10.38 -7.36 13.67
CA PRO A 69 11.70 -7.71 13.11
C PRO A 69 11.72 -8.10 11.62
N LEU A 70 10.55 -8.39 11.03
CA LEU A 70 10.41 -8.85 9.65
C LEU A 70 9.93 -7.73 8.71
N VAL A 71 9.84 -6.49 9.19
CA VAL A 71 9.43 -5.33 8.38
C VAL A 71 10.48 -4.24 8.45
N ASP A 72 11.24 -4.10 7.38
CA ASP A 72 12.18 -2.98 7.27
C ASP A 72 11.45 -1.70 6.85
N GLU A 73 10.50 -1.83 5.92
CA GLU A 73 9.69 -0.73 5.41
C GLU A 73 8.33 -1.19 4.87
N HIS A 74 7.42 -0.23 4.74
CA HIS A 74 6.12 -0.43 4.12
C HIS A 74 5.57 0.85 3.52
N TRP A 75 4.73 0.71 2.50
CA TRP A 75 4.18 1.82 1.75
C TRP A 75 2.65 1.74 1.68
N TRP A 76 2.00 2.90 1.83
CA TRP A 76 0.56 3.07 1.62
C TRP A 76 0.27 4.47 1.08
N VAL A 77 -1.01 4.77 0.77
CA VAL A 77 -1.42 6.08 0.24
C VAL A 77 -2.30 6.81 1.24
N GLN A 78 -2.08 8.11 1.38
CA GLN A 78 -3.03 9.00 2.07
C GLN A 78 -3.74 9.88 1.04
N VAL A 79 -5.07 9.87 1.05
CA VAL A 79 -5.95 10.66 0.17
C VAL A 79 -6.92 11.45 1.04
N ASP A 80 -6.87 12.78 1.00
CA ASP A 80 -7.73 13.68 1.80
C ASP A 80 -7.78 13.29 3.30
N GLY A 81 -6.63 12.89 3.85
CA GLY A 81 -6.49 12.46 5.25
C GLY A 81 -7.07 11.08 5.58
N VAL A 82 -7.41 10.27 4.57
CA VAL A 82 -7.76 8.84 4.69
C VAL A 82 -6.58 8.02 4.18
N ASN A 83 -6.14 7.04 4.97
CA ASN A 83 -5.10 6.12 4.54
C ASN A 83 -5.71 4.89 3.86
N VAL A 84 -5.05 4.40 2.82
CA VAL A 84 -5.45 3.26 2.00
C VAL A 84 -4.21 2.39 1.76
N ASP A 85 -4.28 1.13 2.18
CA ASP A 85 -3.23 0.13 1.98
C ASP A 85 -3.79 -1.11 1.31
N TRP A 86 -3.41 -1.33 0.06
CA TRP A 86 -3.81 -2.49 -0.73
C TRP A 86 -3.02 -3.76 -0.36
N THR A 87 -1.94 -3.62 0.37
CA THR A 87 -0.92 -4.66 0.59
C THR A 87 -0.78 -5.06 2.06
N ALA A 88 -1.67 -4.57 2.93
CA ALA A 88 -1.67 -4.86 4.37
C ALA A 88 -1.67 -6.36 4.70
N ARG A 89 -2.22 -7.21 3.82
CA ARG A 89 -2.23 -8.67 4.00
C ARG A 89 -0.85 -9.32 3.92
N GLN A 90 0.17 -8.64 3.39
CA GLN A 90 1.55 -9.14 3.44
C GLN A 90 2.01 -9.40 4.88
N PHE A 91 1.39 -8.71 5.85
CA PHE A 91 1.67 -8.87 7.27
C PHE A 91 1.22 -10.19 7.89
N HIS A 92 0.59 -11.11 7.14
CA HIS A 92 0.35 -12.47 7.63
C HIS A 92 1.62 -13.20 8.08
N ASN A 93 2.78 -12.83 7.53
CA ASN A 93 4.07 -13.41 7.86
C ASN A 93 4.84 -12.71 9.00
N LEU A 94 4.25 -11.70 9.65
CA LEU A 94 4.94 -10.97 10.74
C LEU A 94 5.25 -11.84 11.96
N GLU A 95 4.43 -12.84 12.18
CA GLU A 95 4.56 -13.78 13.29
C GLU A 95 5.03 -15.14 12.73
N HIS A 96 5.80 -15.88 13.52
CA HIS A 96 6.09 -17.28 13.22
C HIS A 96 5.60 -18.17 14.37
N PRO A 97 4.59 -19.04 14.13
CA PRO A 97 3.90 -19.26 12.86
C PRO A 97 3.06 -18.05 12.41
N ALA A 98 2.78 -17.97 11.10
CA ALA A 98 1.99 -16.90 10.49
C ALA A 98 0.64 -16.72 11.20
N ASN A 99 0.26 -15.47 11.43
CA ASN A 99 -1.01 -15.15 12.09
C ASN A 99 -2.13 -15.11 11.04
N PRO A 100 -3.09 -16.07 11.06
CA PRO A 100 -4.15 -16.11 10.06
C PRO A 100 -5.08 -14.89 10.13
N ALA A 101 -5.16 -14.18 11.26
CA ALA A 101 -5.99 -12.98 11.38
C ALA A 101 -5.52 -11.83 10.45
N HIS A 102 -4.27 -11.86 9.99
CA HIS A 102 -3.74 -10.90 9.02
C HIS A 102 -4.08 -11.28 7.57
N ALA A 103 -4.41 -12.55 7.28
CA ALA A 103 -4.93 -12.96 5.98
C ALA A 103 -6.37 -12.44 5.75
N ASP A 104 -7.14 -12.29 6.83
CA ASP A 104 -8.52 -11.80 6.80
C ASP A 104 -8.63 -10.26 6.80
N LEU A 105 -7.52 -9.52 6.77
CA LEU A 105 -7.56 -8.06 6.72
C LEU A 105 -8.34 -7.57 5.49
N PRO A 106 -9.10 -6.46 5.58
CA PRO A 106 -9.71 -5.85 4.41
C PRO A 106 -8.67 -5.54 3.32
N CYS A 107 -9.02 -5.72 2.06
CA CYS A 107 -8.21 -5.33 0.92
C CYS A 107 -9.02 -4.39 0.02
N PRO A 108 -8.76 -3.07 0.06
CA PRO A 108 -7.72 -2.41 0.83
C PRO A 108 -8.08 -2.26 2.31
N LEU A 109 -7.06 -2.14 3.16
CA LEU A 109 -7.21 -1.65 4.53
C LEU A 109 -7.36 -0.13 4.49
N VAL A 110 -8.43 0.39 5.09
CA VAL A 110 -8.76 1.83 5.08
C VAL A 110 -8.94 2.33 6.49
N TRP A 111 -8.29 3.45 6.84
CA TRP A 111 -8.40 4.03 8.18
C TRP A 111 -8.16 5.54 8.21
N ARG A 112 -8.49 6.16 9.34
CA ARG A 112 -8.14 7.55 9.66
C ARG A 112 -7.26 7.57 10.90
N GLY A 113 -6.30 8.49 10.94
CA GLY A 113 -5.33 8.63 12.03
C GLY A 113 -3.89 8.57 11.54
N ALA A 114 -2.95 8.78 12.46
CA ALA A 114 -1.53 8.81 12.14
C ALA A 114 -0.91 7.41 12.07
N GLU A 115 -1.35 6.50 12.95
CA GLU A 115 -0.74 5.18 13.12
C GLU A 115 -1.28 4.15 12.11
N HIS A 116 -0.41 3.25 11.66
CA HIS A 116 -0.83 2.10 10.85
C HIS A 116 -1.48 1.05 11.76
N PRO A 117 -2.66 0.47 11.41
CA PRO A 117 -3.41 -0.36 12.36
C PRO A 117 -2.75 -1.70 12.72
N VAL A 118 -1.80 -2.17 11.90
CA VAL A 118 -1.21 -3.52 12.01
C VAL A 118 0.25 -3.50 12.47
N VAL A 119 1.01 -2.45 12.15
CA VAL A 119 2.48 -2.41 12.29
C VAL A 119 2.87 -1.06 12.83
N SER A 120 3.76 -1.04 13.82
CA SER A 120 4.22 0.20 14.45
C SER A 120 5.48 0.71 13.75
N PHE A 121 5.36 1.78 12.96
CA PHE A 121 6.49 2.42 12.28
C PHE A 121 7.01 3.61 13.08
N ARG A 122 8.26 3.56 13.54
CA ARG A 122 8.88 4.66 14.30
C ARG A 122 9.15 5.89 13.44
N ARG A 123 9.29 5.70 12.13
CA ARG A 123 9.47 6.80 11.17
C ARG A 123 8.44 6.73 10.07
N ARG A 124 7.93 7.90 9.70
CA ARG A 124 7.00 8.08 8.58
C ARG A 124 7.39 9.29 7.76
N VAL A 125 7.39 9.11 6.44
CA VAL A 125 7.59 10.20 5.47
C VAL A 125 6.41 10.22 4.51
N SER A 126 5.74 11.36 4.44
CA SER A 126 4.71 11.61 3.43
C SER A 126 5.34 12.35 2.26
N ILE A 127 5.23 11.76 1.07
CA ILE A 127 5.74 12.29 -0.19
C ILE A 127 4.53 12.75 -1.01
N PRO A 128 4.33 14.07 -1.17
CA PRO A 128 3.28 14.60 -2.04
C PRO A 128 3.41 14.05 -3.46
N THR A 129 2.29 13.69 -4.09
CA THR A 129 2.31 13.00 -5.40
C THR A 129 2.90 13.88 -6.51
N ASP A 130 2.82 15.22 -6.39
CA ASP A 130 3.46 16.20 -7.29
C ASP A 130 5.00 16.24 -7.17
N ARG A 131 5.56 15.53 -6.18
CA ARG A 131 7.00 15.39 -5.94
C ARG A 131 7.50 13.95 -6.10
N LEU A 132 6.64 13.04 -6.52
CA LEU A 132 7.10 11.73 -6.99
C LEU A 132 7.82 11.99 -8.30
N ALA A 133 9.16 11.97 -8.27
CA ALA A 133 9.96 11.97 -9.48
C ALA A 133 9.51 10.82 -10.40
N ALA A 134 9.68 10.99 -11.72
CA ALA A 134 9.44 9.90 -12.64
C ALA A 134 10.22 8.65 -12.18
N PRO A 135 9.70 7.43 -12.36
CA PRO A 135 10.36 6.20 -11.88
C PRO A 135 11.83 6.06 -12.27
N GLU A 136 12.25 6.73 -13.35
CA GLU A 136 13.61 6.75 -13.91
C GLU A 136 14.58 7.75 -13.26
N ASP A 137 14.10 8.69 -12.43
CA ASP A 137 14.90 9.78 -11.87
C ASP A 137 15.41 9.54 -10.44
N LEU A 138 15.06 8.41 -9.83
CA LEU A 138 15.50 8.07 -8.47
C LEU A 138 16.75 7.20 -8.51
N THR A 139 17.91 7.85 -8.64
CA THR A 139 19.18 7.23 -8.22
C THR A 139 19.26 7.29 -6.69
N TRP A 140 19.04 6.15 -6.05
CA TRP A 140 19.26 6.02 -4.62
C TRP A 140 20.75 5.82 -4.34
N PRO A 141 21.33 6.52 -3.35
CA PRO A 141 22.70 6.23 -2.92
C PRO A 141 22.74 4.80 -2.36
N THR A 142 23.64 4.00 -2.94
CA THR A 142 24.07 2.68 -2.43
C THR A 142 24.69 2.78 -1.05
#